data_AF-A0A1Z8QC03-F1
#
_entry.id   AF-A0A1Z8QC03-F1
#
_cell.length_a   1.000
_cell.length_b   1.000
_cell.length_c   1.000
_cell.angle_alpha   90.00
_cell.angle_beta   90.00
_cell.angle_gamma   90.00
#
_symmetry.space_group_name_H-M   'P 1'
#
loop_
_entity.id
_entity.type
_entity.pdbx_description
1 polymer ?
#
loop_
_entity_poly.entity_id
_entity_poly.type
_entity_poly.pdbx_seq_one_letter_code
_entity_poly.pdbx_strand_id
1 'polypeptide(L)'
;MLYVSDIEVSIVGLGRSGTTLVKQIIILLFKNCNYSHWRDERGPKKPLEFWVLCRRDFRAILASSFRGTIKYAMSKNEKLEKFTDSENNRRPNNYRLIYDKYFVPTTQIINMGGRMLINGFKRWEEEGGIDYIFNYEEFMSDKEKSIINLLTALNFKLKEIDKSNLIKINKKTIDKCIKCTDEWLKKHPTHATNSGINKWDDIFSDMQIKIIEREFGYWLKRFNYL
;
A
#
# COMPACT_ATOMS: atom_id res chain seq x y z
N MET A 1 -22.52 -3.42 11.40
CA MET A 1 -21.91 -3.53 12.74
C MET A 1 -22.22 -4.91 13.29
N LEU A 2 -21.22 -5.71 13.65
CA LEU A 2 -21.41 -7.15 13.86
C LEU A 2 -20.84 -7.67 15.20
N TYR A 3 -19.82 -7.03 15.79
CA TYR A 3 -19.12 -7.54 16.98
C TYR A 3 -18.68 -6.41 17.94
N VAL A 4 -18.55 -6.75 19.23
CA VAL A 4 -17.94 -5.93 20.29
C VAL A 4 -16.68 -6.67 20.76
N SER A 5 -15.54 -5.99 20.86
CA SER A 5 -14.26 -6.57 21.28
C SER A 5 -13.34 -5.46 21.78
N ASP A 6 -12.50 -5.78 22.77
CA ASP A 6 -11.43 -4.91 23.31
C ASP A 6 -10.12 -5.01 22.50
N ILE A 7 -10.16 -5.62 21.31
CA ILE A 7 -9.00 -5.72 20.42
C ILE A 7 -8.63 -4.34 19.84
N GLU A 8 -7.35 -4.01 19.87
CA GLU A 8 -6.79 -2.83 19.18
C GLU A 8 -6.21 -3.29 17.84
N VAL A 9 -6.58 -2.66 16.72
CA VAL A 9 -6.11 -3.04 15.38
C VAL A 9 -5.23 -1.94 14.80
N SER A 10 -3.93 -2.17 14.74
CA SER A 10 -2.99 -1.26 14.08
C SER A 10 -2.78 -1.65 12.63
N ILE A 11 -2.98 -0.70 11.72
CA ILE A 11 -2.82 -0.89 10.28
C ILE A 11 -1.61 -0.08 9.83
N VAL A 12 -0.59 -0.78 9.37
CA VAL A 12 0.66 -0.23 8.85
C VAL A 12 0.83 -0.62 7.40
N GLY A 13 1.71 0.07 6.69
CA GLY A 13 2.08 -0.34 5.34
C GLY A 13 2.27 0.82 4.40
N LEU A 14 2.93 0.52 3.29
CA LEU A 14 3.22 1.49 2.26
C LEU A 14 2.10 1.44 1.20
N GLY A 15 1.11 2.32 1.35
CA GLY A 15 0.03 2.47 0.37
C GLY A 15 -1.30 2.80 1.01
N ARG A 16 -1.91 3.92 0.58
CA ARG A 16 -3.16 4.42 1.17
C ARG A 16 -4.37 3.54 0.86
N SER A 17 -4.40 2.90 -0.31
CA SER A 17 -5.55 2.09 -0.73
C SER A 17 -5.75 0.86 0.16
N GLY A 18 -4.77 -0.04 0.25
CA GLY A 18 -4.90 -1.27 1.05
C GLY A 18 -5.19 -0.99 2.54
N THR A 19 -4.43 -0.05 3.13
CA THR A 19 -4.65 0.36 4.53
C THR A 19 -6.06 0.91 4.77
N THR A 20 -6.61 1.67 3.81
CA THR A 20 -7.98 2.20 3.92
C THR A 20 -9.04 1.11 3.76
N LEU A 21 -8.83 0.13 2.86
CA LEU A 21 -9.77 -0.97 2.67
C LEU A 21 -9.85 -1.87 3.92
N VAL A 22 -8.71 -2.22 4.50
CA VAL A 22 -8.66 -2.94 5.78
C VAL A 22 -9.40 -2.14 6.85
N LYS A 23 -9.15 -0.82 6.95
CA LYS A 23 -9.87 0.06 7.87
C LYS A 23 -11.40 -0.02 7.68
N GLN A 24 -11.90 -0.02 6.44
CA GLN A 24 -13.35 -0.16 6.19
C GLN A 24 -13.90 -1.49 6.70
N ILE A 25 -13.15 -2.57 6.54
CA ILE A 25 -13.53 -3.90 7.04
C ILE A 25 -13.55 -3.90 8.57
N ILE A 26 -12.52 -3.36 9.23
CA ILE A 26 -12.43 -3.30 10.69
C ILE A 26 -13.59 -2.48 11.30
N ILE A 27 -13.88 -1.29 10.75
CA ILE A 27 -15.00 -0.44 11.21
C ILE A 27 -16.35 -1.14 11.02
N LEU A 28 -16.52 -1.89 9.93
CA LEU A 28 -17.76 -2.62 9.68
C LEU A 28 -17.99 -3.72 10.74
N LEU A 29 -16.91 -4.41 11.11
CA LEU A 29 -16.94 -5.56 12.00
C LEU A 29 -17.10 -5.14 13.45
N PHE A 30 -16.29 -4.19 13.93
CA PHE A 30 -16.16 -3.89 15.34
C PHE A 30 -16.72 -2.51 15.72
N LYS A 31 -17.50 -2.47 16.81
CA LYS A 31 -18.09 -1.23 17.34
C LYS A 31 -17.08 -0.37 18.12
N ASN A 32 -16.19 -1.00 18.90
CA ASN A 32 -15.27 -0.34 19.83
C ASN A 32 -13.79 -0.66 19.55
N CYS A 33 -13.45 -1.00 18.31
CA CYS A 33 -12.05 -1.25 17.96
C CYS A 33 -11.28 0.07 17.88
N ASN A 34 -10.30 0.24 18.76
CA ASN A 34 -9.28 1.26 18.59
C ASN A 34 -8.40 0.85 17.41
N TYR A 35 -8.35 1.67 16.37
CA TYR A 35 -7.49 1.40 15.24
C TYR A 35 -6.61 2.59 14.89
N SER A 36 -5.35 2.31 14.58
CA SER A 36 -4.40 3.29 14.07
C SER A 36 -4.20 3.06 12.59
N HIS A 37 -4.57 4.06 11.78
CA HIS A 37 -4.33 4.05 10.33
C HIS A 37 -3.04 4.81 10.07
N TRP A 38 -2.03 4.13 9.53
CA TRP A 38 -0.66 4.66 9.42
C TRP A 38 -0.02 4.85 10.79
N ARG A 39 0.09 3.75 11.55
CA ARG A 39 0.90 3.78 12.76
C ARG A 39 2.35 4.05 12.39
N ASP A 40 2.81 5.26 12.69
CA ASP A 40 4.20 5.69 12.49
C ASP A 40 5.07 5.37 13.72
N GLU A 41 4.46 5.34 14.91
CA GLU A 41 5.14 5.08 16.19
C GLU A 41 5.31 3.58 16.45
N ARG A 42 6.56 3.14 16.40
CA ARG A 42 7.03 1.75 16.52
C ARG A 42 7.26 1.34 17.98
N GLY A 43 6.39 1.80 18.87
CA GLY A 43 6.41 1.36 20.26
C GLY A 43 6.18 -0.16 20.36
N PRO A 44 6.54 -0.80 21.49
CA PRO A 44 6.29 -2.22 21.69
C PRO A 44 4.81 -2.53 21.45
N LYS A 45 4.56 -3.61 20.70
CA LYS A 45 3.21 -4.11 20.44
C LYS A 45 2.52 -4.42 21.77
N LYS A 46 1.34 -3.87 22.00
CA LYS A 46 0.58 -4.16 23.23
C LYS A 46 0.02 -5.60 23.15
N PRO A 47 -0.20 -6.28 24.28
CA PRO A 47 -0.64 -7.68 24.30
C PRO A 47 -1.93 -7.98 23.50
N LEU A 48 -2.89 -7.03 23.48
CA LEU A 48 -4.19 -7.16 22.82
C LEU A 48 -4.25 -6.51 21.44
N GLU A 49 -3.08 -6.21 20.87
CA GLU A 49 -3.00 -5.50 19.60
C GLU A 49 -2.80 -6.46 18.43
N PHE A 50 -3.55 -6.23 17.36
CA PHE A 50 -3.45 -6.95 16.09
C PHE A 50 -2.88 -6.02 15.02
N TRP A 51 -1.73 -6.39 14.46
CA TRP A 51 -1.02 -5.58 13.48
C TRP A 51 -1.21 -6.15 12.07
N VAL A 52 -1.77 -5.33 11.20
CA VAL A 52 -1.93 -5.63 9.77
C VAL A 52 -0.92 -4.83 8.96
N LEU A 53 -0.03 -5.52 8.26
CA LEU A 53 0.83 -4.91 7.24
C LEU A 53 0.13 -4.96 5.89
N CYS A 54 -0.33 -3.81 5.40
CA CYS A 54 -0.84 -3.69 4.04
C CYS A 54 0.31 -3.54 3.04
N ARG A 55 0.48 -4.58 2.21
CA ARG A 55 1.44 -4.61 1.12
C ARG A 55 0.79 -4.29 -0.22
N ARG A 56 1.56 -3.66 -1.09
CA ARG A 56 1.24 -3.35 -2.47
C ARG A 56 2.47 -3.64 -3.33
N ASP A 57 2.29 -3.83 -4.63
CA ASP A 57 3.38 -3.89 -5.60
C ASP A 57 4.31 -2.70 -5.39
N PHE A 58 5.58 -3.01 -5.14
CA PHE A 58 6.60 -2.03 -4.80
C PHE A 58 6.79 -0.99 -5.91
N ARG A 59 6.66 -1.39 -7.18
CA ARG A 59 6.72 -0.48 -8.33
C ARG A 59 5.59 0.55 -8.25
N ALA A 60 4.39 0.12 -7.87
CA ALA A 60 3.24 1.01 -7.73
C ALA A 60 3.39 1.98 -6.54
N ILE A 61 4.01 1.53 -5.44
CA ILE A 61 4.32 2.38 -4.27
C ILE A 61 5.32 3.47 -4.66
N LEU A 62 6.41 3.07 -5.32
CA LEU A 62 7.42 3.98 -5.83
C LEU A 62 6.83 5.02 -6.77
N ALA A 63 6.09 4.56 -7.78
CA ALA A 63 5.43 5.44 -8.75
C ALA A 63 4.45 6.42 -8.07
N SER A 64 3.67 5.95 -7.09
CA SER A 64 2.75 6.81 -6.33
C SER A 64 3.46 7.93 -5.56
N SER A 65 4.68 7.67 -5.09
CA SER A 65 5.44 8.64 -4.31
C SER A 65 5.98 9.74 -5.20
N PHE A 66 6.47 9.39 -6.39
CA PHE A 66 6.88 10.38 -7.39
C PHE A 66 5.69 11.16 -7.97
N ARG A 67 4.52 10.54 -8.18
CA ARG A 67 3.29 11.26 -8.58
C ARG A 67 2.95 12.40 -7.64
N GLY A 68 3.07 12.18 -6.33
CA GLY A 68 2.80 13.20 -5.31
C GLY A 68 3.73 14.40 -5.44
N THR A 69 5.03 14.15 -5.56
CA THR A 69 6.06 15.18 -5.73
C THR A 69 5.86 15.98 -7.02
N ILE A 70 5.59 15.30 -8.14
CA ILE A 70 5.35 15.94 -9.43
C ILE A 70 4.13 16.87 -9.37
N LYS A 71 2.99 16.38 -8.85
CA LYS A 71 1.78 17.18 -8.71
C LYS A 71 1.99 18.41 -7.83
N TYR A 72 2.74 18.26 -6.74
CA TYR A 72 3.07 19.36 -5.86
C TYR A 72 3.90 20.43 -6.57
N ALA A 73 4.99 20.04 -7.24
CA ALA A 73 5.85 20.96 -7.98
C ALA A 73 5.07 21.73 -9.07
N MET A 74 4.23 21.02 -9.84
CA MET A 74 3.36 21.64 -10.85
C MET A 74 2.38 22.64 -10.24
N SER A 75 1.79 22.33 -9.07
CA SER A 75 0.85 23.24 -8.39
C SER A 75 1.49 24.51 -7.83
N LYS A 76 2.82 24.49 -7.63
CA LYS A 76 3.57 25.62 -7.06
C LYS A 76 4.29 26.46 -8.11
N ASN A 77 4.14 26.15 -9.41
CA ASN A 77 4.96 26.71 -10.49
C ASN A 77 6.47 26.62 -10.18
N GLU A 78 6.86 25.67 -9.32
CA GLU A 78 8.27 25.43 -9.04
C GLU A 78 8.84 24.70 -10.24
N LYS A 79 9.85 25.30 -10.87
CA LYS A 79 10.56 24.63 -11.95
C LYS A 79 11.14 23.32 -11.42
N LEU A 80 10.80 22.22 -12.07
CA LEU A 80 11.39 20.88 -11.86
C LEU A 80 12.92 20.86 -12.11
N GLU A 81 13.53 22.00 -12.49
CA GLU A 81 14.97 22.24 -12.68
C GLU A 81 15.85 21.81 -11.49
N LYS A 82 15.31 21.66 -10.26
CA LYS A 82 16.10 21.14 -9.13
C LYS A 82 16.47 19.64 -9.23
N PHE A 83 15.99 18.92 -10.24
CA PHE A 83 16.35 17.51 -10.47
C PHE A 83 17.30 17.27 -11.65
N THR A 84 17.73 18.30 -12.35
CA THR A 84 18.65 18.17 -13.48
C THR A 84 20.08 18.45 -13.04
N ASP A 85 20.92 17.42 -13.13
CA ASP A 85 22.37 17.54 -13.12
C ASP A 85 22.79 18.70 -14.03
N SER A 86 23.45 19.67 -13.41
CA SER A 86 24.25 20.66 -14.10
C SER A 86 25.41 19.94 -14.76
N GLU A 87 25.28 19.64 -16.05
CA GLU A 87 26.36 19.55 -17.06
C GLU A 87 25.89 18.67 -18.21
N ASN A 88 25.22 19.28 -19.19
CA ASN A 88 25.58 19.20 -20.61
C ASN A 88 24.51 19.83 -21.49
N ASN A 89 24.82 21.04 -21.95
CA ASN A 89 24.09 21.74 -23.01
C ASN A 89 24.26 20.99 -24.33
N ARG A 90 23.13 20.52 -24.87
CA ARG A 90 22.75 20.49 -26.30
C ARG A 90 21.67 19.42 -26.46
N ARG A 91 20.41 19.80 -26.68
CA ARG A 91 19.50 18.95 -27.47
C ARG A 91 18.53 19.76 -28.34
N PRO A 92 18.09 19.22 -29.50
CA PRO A 92 17.46 19.96 -30.58
C PRO A 92 15.92 20.12 -30.40
N ASN A 93 15.33 21.00 -31.21
CA ASN A 93 13.94 21.50 -31.18
C ASN A 93 12.77 20.47 -31.21
N ASN A 94 13.05 19.16 -31.17
CA ASN A 94 12.03 18.10 -31.02
C ASN A 94 11.75 17.76 -29.53
N TYR A 95 12.28 18.57 -28.61
CA TYR A 95 12.15 18.44 -27.17
C TYR A 95 10.75 18.62 -26.61
N ARG A 96 9.84 19.22 -27.38
CA ARG A 96 8.48 19.53 -26.93
C ARG A 96 7.57 18.30 -26.80
N LEU A 97 7.95 17.16 -27.39
CA LEU A 97 7.21 15.89 -27.38
C LEU A 97 7.78 14.83 -26.41
N ILE A 98 8.98 15.04 -25.84
CA ILE A 98 9.64 14.12 -24.88
C ILE A 98 9.51 14.66 -23.43
N TYR A 99 8.65 15.65 -23.24
CA TYR A 99 8.18 16.16 -21.94
C TYR A 99 7.00 15.35 -21.40
N ASP A 100 6.40 14.50 -22.23
CA ASP A 100 5.22 13.72 -21.88
C ASP A 100 5.60 12.50 -21.04
N LYS A 101 5.57 12.72 -19.72
CA LYS A 101 5.65 11.78 -18.58
C LYS A 101 7.02 11.50 -17.93
N TYR A 102 7.61 12.58 -17.38
CA TYR A 102 8.34 12.58 -16.09
C TYR A 102 9.70 11.85 -16.02
N PHE A 103 10.79 12.58 -16.29
CA PHE A 103 12.14 12.09 -16.00
C PHE A 103 12.43 12.08 -14.48
N VAL A 104 12.15 10.96 -13.80
CA VAL A 104 12.68 10.71 -12.45
C VAL A 104 14.10 10.15 -12.58
N PRO A 105 15.14 10.84 -12.07
CA PRO A 105 16.51 10.33 -12.16
C PRO A 105 16.64 8.96 -11.49
N THR A 106 17.36 8.03 -12.12
CA THR A 106 17.57 6.68 -11.61
C THR A 106 18.11 6.66 -10.18
N THR A 107 19.05 7.56 -9.86
CA THR A 107 19.61 7.71 -8.52
C THR A 107 18.54 8.02 -7.48
N GLN A 108 17.56 8.85 -7.82
CA GLN A 108 16.42 9.17 -6.95
C GLN A 108 15.48 7.98 -6.77
N ILE A 109 15.24 7.20 -7.83
CA ILE A 109 14.45 5.96 -7.76
C ILE A 109 15.11 4.98 -6.78
N ILE A 110 16.43 4.78 -6.91
CA ILE A 110 17.20 3.87 -6.05
C ILE A 110 17.18 4.34 -4.60
N ASN A 111 17.48 5.62 -4.37
CA ASN A 111 17.52 6.19 -3.02
C ASN A 111 16.15 6.12 -2.32
N MET A 112 15.08 6.51 -3.03
CA MET A 112 13.73 6.44 -2.49
C MET A 112 13.30 4.99 -2.23
N GLY A 113 13.58 4.09 -3.17
CA GLY A 113 13.23 2.68 -3.03
C GLY A 113 13.96 1.99 -1.88
N GLY A 114 15.26 2.22 -1.75
CA GLY A 114 16.03 1.73 -0.61
C GLY A 114 15.47 2.21 0.73
N ARG A 115 15.15 3.51 0.83
CA ARG A 115 14.51 4.08 2.03
C ARG A 115 13.15 3.46 2.33
N MET A 116 12.31 3.20 1.33
CA MET A 116 10.99 2.58 1.51
C MET A 116 11.09 1.12 1.97
N LEU A 117 12.02 0.35 1.41
CA LEU A 117 12.23 -1.03 1.84
C LEU A 117 12.76 -1.09 3.27
N ILE A 118 13.79 -0.29 3.58
CA ILE A 118 14.41 -0.29 4.90
C ILE A 118 13.43 0.25 5.94
N ASN A 119 12.83 1.42 5.72
CA ASN A 119 12.00 2.07 6.75
C ASN A 119 10.56 1.56 6.79
N GLY A 120 10.09 0.95 5.71
CA GLY A 120 8.77 0.35 5.57
C GLY A 120 8.84 -1.16 5.70
N PHE A 121 8.91 -1.88 4.58
CA PHE A 121 8.65 -3.32 4.55
C PHE A 121 9.58 -4.15 5.41
N LYS A 122 10.90 -4.04 5.22
CA LYS A 122 11.88 -4.86 5.95
C LYS A 122 11.72 -4.68 7.45
N ARG A 123 11.63 -3.43 7.89
CA ARG A 123 11.54 -3.11 9.31
C ARG A 123 10.22 -3.53 9.94
N TRP A 124 9.09 -3.41 9.26
CA TRP A 124 7.82 -3.93 9.81
C TRP A 124 7.77 -5.47 9.77
N GLU A 125 8.26 -6.12 8.73
CA GLU A 125 8.28 -7.60 8.64
C GLU A 125 9.23 -8.24 9.65
N GLU A 126 10.43 -7.68 9.86
CA GLU A 126 11.47 -8.29 10.68
C GLU A 126 11.39 -7.88 12.16
N GLU A 127 11.00 -6.64 12.47
CA GLU A 127 11.03 -6.10 13.84
C GLU A 127 9.62 -5.91 14.44
N GLY A 128 8.56 -5.96 13.62
CA GLY A 128 7.24 -5.47 14.00
C GLY A 128 6.31 -6.48 14.66
N GLY A 129 6.58 -7.78 14.65
CA GLY A 129 5.61 -8.76 15.19
C GLY A 129 4.23 -8.66 14.51
N ILE A 130 4.22 -8.49 13.19
CA ILE A 130 3.02 -8.42 12.33
C ILE A 130 2.23 -9.72 12.44
N ASP A 131 0.92 -9.63 12.69
CA ASP A 131 0.05 -10.81 12.75
C ASP A 131 -0.47 -11.24 11.38
N TYR A 132 -0.65 -10.27 10.48
CA TYR A 132 -1.22 -10.53 9.17
C TYR A 132 -0.70 -9.56 8.10
N ILE A 133 -0.36 -10.12 6.93
CA ILE A 133 0.01 -9.35 5.76
C ILE A 133 -1.18 -9.32 4.81
N PHE A 134 -1.76 -8.14 4.60
CA PHE A 134 -2.82 -7.91 3.62
C PHE A 134 -2.21 -7.50 2.29
N ASN A 135 -2.32 -8.34 1.26
CA ASN A 135 -1.83 -8.04 -0.09
C ASN A 135 -2.93 -7.37 -0.91
N TYR A 136 -2.71 -6.12 -1.30
CA TYR A 136 -3.69 -5.35 -2.05
C TYR A 136 -3.95 -5.92 -3.45
N GLU A 137 -2.93 -6.40 -4.16
CA GLU A 137 -3.12 -7.01 -5.49
C GLU A 137 -3.94 -8.30 -5.41
N GLU A 138 -3.67 -9.15 -4.42
CA GLU A 138 -4.45 -10.37 -4.18
C GLU A 138 -5.91 -10.04 -3.83
N PHE A 139 -6.13 -9.01 -3.00
CA PHE A 139 -7.48 -8.54 -2.71
C PHE A 139 -8.22 -8.09 -3.96
N MET A 140 -7.53 -7.39 -4.87
CA MET A 140 -8.16 -6.90 -6.09
C MET A 140 -8.43 -8.02 -7.10
N SER A 141 -7.68 -9.12 -7.08
CA SER A 141 -7.97 -10.31 -7.91
C SER A 141 -9.03 -11.22 -7.31
N ASP A 142 -8.99 -11.43 -5.99
CA ASP A 142 -9.88 -12.33 -5.25
C ASP A 142 -10.18 -11.75 -3.85
N LYS A 143 -11.23 -10.92 -3.82
CA LYS A 143 -11.68 -10.26 -2.58
C LYS A 143 -12.18 -11.27 -1.56
N GLU A 144 -12.86 -12.32 -1.99
CA GLU A 144 -13.48 -13.32 -1.10
C GLU A 144 -12.40 -14.06 -0.33
N LYS A 145 -11.40 -14.61 -1.04
CA LYS A 145 -10.25 -15.28 -0.42
C LYS A 145 -9.49 -14.36 0.54
N SER A 146 -9.22 -13.13 0.11
CA SER A 146 -8.47 -12.15 0.91
C SER A 146 -9.21 -11.75 2.19
N ILE A 147 -10.53 -11.58 2.12
CA ILE A 147 -11.37 -11.31 3.29
C ILE A 147 -11.39 -12.53 4.22
N ILE A 148 -11.57 -13.74 3.70
CA ILE A 148 -11.54 -14.97 4.50
C ILE A 148 -10.22 -15.08 5.26
N ASN A 149 -9.08 -14.83 4.60
CA ASN A 149 -7.76 -14.88 5.23
C ASN A 149 -7.62 -13.86 6.36
N LEU A 150 -8.02 -12.60 6.13
CA LEU A 150 -7.99 -11.55 7.15
C LEU A 150 -8.87 -11.90 8.36
N LEU A 151 -10.11 -12.35 8.12
CA LEU A 151 -11.02 -12.73 9.20
C LEU A 151 -10.53 -13.94 9.98
N THR A 152 -9.86 -14.88 9.30
CA THR A 152 -9.26 -16.05 9.93
C THR A 152 -8.10 -15.65 10.85
N ALA A 153 -7.22 -14.76 10.40
CA ALA A 153 -6.13 -14.22 11.23
C ALA A 153 -6.66 -13.44 12.43
N LEU A 154 -7.68 -12.60 12.24
CA LEU A 154 -8.37 -11.91 13.34
C LEU A 154 -8.98 -12.90 14.34
N ASN A 155 -9.66 -13.95 13.86
CA ASN A 155 -10.22 -14.99 14.73
C ASN A 155 -9.15 -15.75 15.51
N PHE A 156 -7.99 -16.01 14.89
CA PHE A 156 -6.87 -16.63 15.59
C PHE A 156 -6.45 -15.75 16.77
N LYS A 157 -6.29 -14.44 16.55
CA LYS A 157 -5.97 -13.48 17.61
C LYS A 157 -7.08 -13.38 18.66
N LEU A 158 -8.34 -13.31 18.25
CA LEU A 158 -9.49 -13.24 19.17
C LEU A 158 -9.58 -14.49 20.04
N LYS A 159 -9.26 -15.69 19.54
CA LYS A 159 -9.24 -16.93 20.33
C LYS A 159 -8.26 -16.89 21.50
N GLU A 160 -7.16 -16.13 21.37
CA GLU A 160 -6.19 -15.93 22.46
C GLU A 160 -6.76 -15.04 23.58
N ILE A 161 -7.73 -14.18 23.24
CA ILE A 161 -8.31 -13.17 24.14
C ILE A 161 -9.64 -13.67 24.74
N ASP A 162 -10.58 -14.04 23.88
CA ASP A 162 -11.93 -14.45 24.23
C ASP A 162 -12.52 -15.40 23.18
N LYS A 163 -12.71 -16.66 23.57
CA LYS A 163 -13.25 -17.72 22.70
C LYS A 163 -14.74 -17.56 22.38
N SER A 164 -15.46 -16.71 23.10
CA SER A 164 -16.92 -16.55 22.96
C SER A 164 -17.33 -15.55 21.87
N ASN A 165 -16.44 -14.63 21.47
CA ASN A 165 -16.72 -13.53 20.54
C ASN A 165 -16.02 -13.68 19.17
N LEU A 166 -16.02 -14.88 18.60
CA LEU A 166 -15.42 -15.11 17.29
C LEU A 166 -16.29 -14.60 16.13
N ILE A 167 -15.62 -14.05 15.12
CA ILE A 167 -16.24 -13.63 13.87
C ILE A 167 -16.78 -14.86 13.15
N LYS A 168 -18.08 -14.90 12.88
CA LYS A 168 -18.69 -15.92 12.02
C LYS A 168 -18.31 -15.66 10.56
N ILE A 169 -17.37 -16.45 10.06
CA ILE A 169 -16.93 -16.43 8.65
C ILE A 169 -17.96 -17.22 7.82
N ASN A 170 -18.88 -16.50 7.19
CA ASN A 170 -19.89 -17.07 6.29
C ASN A 170 -20.14 -16.10 5.13
N LYS A 171 -20.88 -16.55 4.12
CA LYS A 171 -21.15 -15.78 2.91
C LYS A 171 -21.72 -14.38 3.19
N LYS A 172 -22.68 -14.26 4.11
CA LYS A 172 -23.28 -12.97 4.51
C LYS A 172 -22.26 -12.01 5.12
N THR A 173 -21.32 -12.48 5.94
CA THR A 173 -20.26 -11.65 6.51
C THR A 173 -19.27 -11.19 5.44
N ILE A 174 -18.84 -12.12 4.58
CA ILE A 174 -17.91 -11.87 3.48
C ILE A 174 -18.50 -10.84 2.51
N ASP A 175 -19.73 -11.05 2.05
CA ASP A 175 -20.41 -10.17 1.09
C ASP A 175 -20.59 -8.75 1.65
N LYS A 176 -20.83 -8.61 2.97
CA LYS A 176 -20.86 -7.28 3.61
C LYS A 176 -19.50 -6.58 3.57
N CYS A 177 -18.42 -7.31 3.78
CA CYS A 177 -17.06 -6.75 3.73
C CYS A 177 -16.66 -6.38 2.28
N ILE A 178 -17.03 -7.21 1.30
CA ILE A 178 -16.87 -6.88 -0.13
C ILE A 178 -17.67 -5.64 -0.47
N LYS A 179 -18.94 -5.59 -0.07
CA LYS A 179 -19.81 -4.44 -0.36
C LYS A 179 -19.26 -3.14 0.23
N CYS A 180 -18.80 -3.13 1.48
CA CYS A 180 -18.29 -1.89 2.09
C CYS A 180 -17.01 -1.38 1.40
N THR A 181 -16.13 -2.30 0.97
CA THR A 181 -14.90 -1.95 0.26
C THR A 181 -15.20 -1.48 -1.17
N ASP A 182 -16.15 -2.10 -1.86
CA ASP A 182 -16.59 -1.70 -3.20
C ASP A 182 -17.32 -0.35 -3.22
N GLU A 183 -18.17 -0.09 -2.23
CA GLU A 183 -18.80 1.22 -2.07
C GLU A 183 -17.76 2.33 -1.86
N TRP A 184 -16.71 2.04 -1.09
CA TRP A 184 -15.61 2.99 -0.89
C TRP A 184 -14.83 3.21 -2.19
N LEU A 185 -14.46 2.14 -2.91
CA LEU A 185 -13.74 2.22 -4.19
C LEU A 185 -14.55 2.95 -5.27
N LYS A 186 -15.88 2.75 -5.30
CA LYS A 186 -16.77 3.48 -6.21
C LYS A 186 -16.75 4.98 -5.97
N LYS A 187 -16.67 5.40 -4.70
CA LYS A 187 -16.52 6.82 -4.32
C LYS A 187 -15.11 7.37 -4.57
N HIS A 188 -14.11 6.49 -4.65
CA HIS A 188 -12.69 6.85 -4.78
C HIS A 188 -12.04 6.06 -5.93
N PRO A 189 -12.47 6.28 -7.20
CA PRO A 189 -12.06 5.44 -8.33
C PRO A 189 -10.55 5.49 -8.60
N THR A 190 -9.89 6.59 -8.22
CA THR A 190 -8.43 6.75 -8.26
C THR A 190 -7.69 5.83 -7.29
N HIS A 191 -8.37 5.02 -6.50
CA HIS A 191 -7.77 4.02 -5.62
C HIS A 191 -8.00 2.58 -6.09
N ALA A 192 -8.71 2.35 -7.19
CA ALA A 192 -8.93 1.04 -7.79
C ALA A 192 -7.86 0.75 -8.87
N THR A 193 -7.04 -0.29 -8.67
CA THR A 193 -5.93 -0.67 -9.59
C THR A 193 -6.35 -1.00 -11.02
N ASN A 194 -7.60 -1.44 -11.23
CA ASN A 194 -8.07 -1.86 -12.56
C ASN A 194 -8.49 -0.69 -13.47
N SER A 195 -8.38 0.56 -13.02
CA SER A 195 -8.81 1.73 -13.80
C SER A 195 -7.76 2.24 -14.80
N GLY A 196 -6.61 1.58 -14.94
CA GLY A 196 -5.46 2.11 -15.72
C GLY A 196 -4.80 3.34 -15.07
N ILE A 197 -5.38 3.83 -13.97
CA ILE A 197 -4.88 4.94 -13.18
C ILE A 197 -4.17 4.31 -11.98
N ASN A 198 -2.87 4.60 -11.82
CA ASN A 198 -1.92 4.05 -10.82
C ASN A 198 -1.18 2.74 -11.13
N LYS A 199 -1.07 2.33 -12.39
CA LYS A 199 0.02 1.44 -12.80
C LYS A 199 1.34 2.22 -12.81
N TRP A 200 2.48 1.57 -12.68
CA TRP A 200 3.79 2.25 -12.63
C TRP A 200 4.26 2.81 -13.99
N ASP A 201 3.65 2.34 -15.08
CA ASP A 201 3.94 2.70 -16.47
C ASP A 201 3.63 4.17 -16.83
N ASP A 202 2.82 4.85 -16.02
CA ASP A 202 2.55 6.28 -16.17
C ASP A 202 3.66 7.19 -15.62
N ILE A 203 4.63 6.61 -14.89
CA ILE A 203 5.71 7.33 -14.21
C ILE A 203 7.09 6.82 -14.61
N PHE A 204 7.22 5.52 -14.84
CA PHE A 204 8.49 4.90 -15.18
C PHE A 204 8.46 4.38 -16.61
N SER A 205 9.50 4.73 -17.36
CA SER A 205 9.82 4.10 -18.64
C SER A 205 10.26 2.64 -18.45
N ASP A 206 10.20 1.86 -19.53
CA ASP A 206 10.67 0.45 -19.53
C ASP A 206 12.11 0.31 -19.03
N MET A 207 12.98 1.26 -19.35
CA MET A 207 14.37 1.25 -18.89
C MET A 207 14.47 1.47 -17.37
N GLN A 208 13.65 2.36 -16.80
CA GLN A 208 13.59 2.57 -15.36
C GLN A 208 12.98 1.37 -14.64
N ILE A 209 12.01 0.67 -15.25
CA ILE A 209 11.49 -0.59 -14.72
C ILE A 209 12.59 -1.65 -14.65
N LYS A 210 13.39 -1.82 -15.70
CA LYS A 210 14.54 -2.75 -15.66
C LYS A 210 15.53 -2.41 -14.54
N ILE A 211 15.73 -1.12 -14.25
CA ILE A 211 16.57 -0.71 -13.12
C ILE A 211 15.92 -1.07 -11.79
N ILE A 212 14.63 -0.78 -11.61
CA ILE A 212 13.88 -1.16 -10.39
C ILE A 212 13.94 -2.68 -10.18
N GLU A 213 13.77 -3.47 -11.24
CA GLU A 213 13.86 -4.92 -11.19
C GLU A 213 15.28 -5.44 -10.91
N ARG A 214 16.31 -4.74 -11.39
CA ARG A 214 17.70 -5.09 -11.07
C ARG A 214 18.03 -4.80 -9.60
N GLU A 215 17.69 -3.61 -9.11
CA GLU A 215 18.08 -3.14 -7.77
C GLU A 215 17.19 -3.73 -6.67
N PHE A 216 15.91 -3.98 -6.96
CA PHE A 216 14.92 -4.45 -6.00
C PHE A 216 14.32 -5.82 -6.36
N GLY A 217 14.89 -6.51 -7.35
CA GLY A 217 14.37 -7.78 -7.87
C GLY A 217 14.26 -8.89 -6.83
N TYR A 218 15.17 -8.94 -5.85
CA TYR A 218 15.05 -9.87 -4.73
C TYR A 218 13.71 -9.71 -4.00
N TRP A 219 13.33 -8.47 -3.66
CA TRP A 219 12.07 -8.18 -2.97
C TRP A 219 10.86 -8.42 -3.85
N LEU A 220 10.93 -8.02 -5.12
CA LEU A 220 9.85 -8.24 -6.07
C LEU A 220 9.57 -9.75 -6.27
N LYS A 221 10.62 -10.56 -6.39
CA LYS A 221 10.50 -12.04 -6.47
C LYS A 221 10.01 -12.65 -5.16
N ARG A 222 10.56 -12.24 -4.02
CA ARG A 222 10.11 -12.72 -2.68
C ARG A 222 8.61 -12.55 -2.48
N PHE A 223 8.01 -11.55 -3.10
CA PHE A 223 6.59 -11.23 -2.99
C PHE A 223 5.74 -11.59 -4.21
N ASN A 224 6.31 -12.33 -5.16
CA ASN A 224 5.63 -12.83 -6.36
C ASN A 224 5.07 -11.70 -7.26
N TYR A 225 5.82 -10.60 -7.38
CA TYR A 225 5.53 -9.49 -8.30
C TYR A 225 6.29 -9.61 -9.64
N LEU A 226 7.19 -10.60 -9.75
CA LEU A 226 7.97 -10.97 -10.94
C LEU A 226 7.87 -12.48 -11.18
#